data_AF-D3DCU5-F1
#
_entry.id   AF-D3DCU5-F1
#
_cell.length_a   1.000
_cell.length_b   1.000
_cell.length_c   1.000
_cell.angle_alpha   90.00
_cell.angle_beta   90.00
_cell.angle_gamma   90.00
#
_symmetry.space_group_name_H-M   'P 1'
#
loop_
_entity.id
_entity.type
_entity.pdbx_description
1 polymer ?
#
loop_
_entity_poly.entity_id
_entity_poly.type
_entity_poly.pdbx_seq_one_letter_code
_entity_poly.pdbx_strand_id
1 'polypeptide(L)'
;MIRRFLVFDGDGELVGTFAGWEDAHTWAHLRSAESATVGPIQVEDRAERRTWTVSADHCRLTVWRRQVEYGYCLPPSPAPVPPSTFVPPSAPPPGTVSPRPRNRLRRQVTAS
;
A
#
# COMPACT_ATOMS: atom_id res chain seq x y z
N MET A 1 -4.97 -25.42 -26.32
CA MET A 1 -5.43 -24.09 -26.77
C MET A 1 -5.23 -23.10 -25.64
N ILE A 2 -4.63 -21.94 -25.93
CA ILE A 2 -4.38 -20.89 -24.94
C ILE A 2 -5.70 -20.15 -24.71
N ARG A 3 -6.22 -20.15 -23.48
CA ARG A 3 -7.38 -19.33 -23.08
C ARG A 3 -6.88 -17.91 -22.89
N ARG A 4 -7.04 -17.09 -23.93
CA ARG A 4 -6.42 -15.78 -24.08
C ARG A 4 -7.27 -14.65 -23.53
N PHE A 5 -8.59 -14.78 -23.62
CA PHE A 5 -9.54 -13.74 -23.23
C PHE A 5 -10.06 -14.04 -21.84
N LEU A 6 -9.82 -13.11 -20.91
CA LEU A 6 -10.29 -13.18 -19.54
C LEU A 6 -11.53 -12.30 -19.41
N VAL A 7 -12.53 -12.74 -18.67
CA VAL A 7 -13.77 -11.98 -18.50
C VAL A 7 -14.01 -11.70 -17.03
N PHE A 8 -14.23 -10.43 -16.71
CA PHE A 8 -14.46 -9.92 -15.37
C PHE A 8 -15.85 -9.28 -15.27
N ASP A 9 -16.47 -9.36 -14.10
CA ASP A 9 -17.70 -8.62 -13.81
C ASP A 9 -17.40 -7.19 -13.33
N GLY A 10 -18.45 -6.46 -12.93
CA GLY A 10 -18.34 -5.08 -12.45
C GLY A 10 -17.62 -4.93 -11.12
N ASP A 11 -17.46 -6.00 -10.34
CA ASP A 11 -16.65 -6.02 -9.12
C ASP A 11 -15.17 -6.33 -9.41
N GLY A 12 -14.86 -6.73 -10.65
CA GLY A 12 -13.51 -7.11 -11.07
C GLY A 12 -13.18 -8.57 -10.80
N GLU A 13 -14.18 -9.40 -10.49
CA GLU A 13 -14.00 -10.83 -10.26
C GLU A 13 -13.94 -11.59 -11.59
N LEU A 14 -13.03 -12.57 -11.69
CA LEU A 14 -12.87 -13.37 -12.92
C LEU A 14 -14.03 -14.37 -13.03
N VAL A 15 -14.93 -14.13 -13.98
CA VAL A 15 -16.13 -14.94 -14.20
C VAL A 15 -15.99 -15.91 -15.38
N GLY A 16 -15.00 -15.73 -16.25
CA GLY A 16 -14.86 -16.59 -17.43
C GLY A 16 -13.50 -16.50 -18.12
N THR A 17 -13.17 -17.55 -18.88
CA THR A 17 -11.97 -17.60 -19.73
C THR A 17 -12.28 -18.27 -21.05
N PHE A 18 -11.89 -17.62 -22.15
CA PHE A 18 -12.23 -18.03 -23.51
C PHE A 18 -10.98 -18.09 -24.40
N ALA A 19 -11.02 -18.98 -25.40
CA ALA A 19 -9.95 -19.11 -26.38
C ALA A 19 -10.11 -18.11 -27.54
N GLY A 20 -11.34 -17.82 -27.95
CA GLY A 20 -11.68 -16.90 -29.03
C GLY A 20 -12.34 -15.62 -28.53
N TRP A 21 -12.11 -14.53 -29.27
CA TRP A 21 -12.73 -13.23 -29.01
C TRP A 21 -14.25 -13.29 -29.18
N GLU A 22 -14.74 -13.86 -30.27
CA GLU A 22 -16.17 -13.94 -30.60
C GLU A 22 -17.00 -14.63 -29.50
N ASP A 23 -16.47 -15.72 -28.93
CA ASP A 23 -17.13 -16.46 -27.85
C ASP A 23 -17.22 -15.61 -26.57
N ALA A 24 -16.12 -14.97 -26.19
CA ALA A 24 -16.07 -14.10 -25.02
C ALA A 24 -17.01 -12.90 -25.16
N HIS A 25 -17.02 -12.31 -26.36
CA HIS A 25 -17.81 -11.13 -26.69
C HIS A 25 -19.31 -11.44 -26.69
N THR A 26 -19.71 -12.53 -27.33
CA THR A 26 -21.12 -12.99 -27.34
C THR A 26 -21.60 -13.29 -25.93
N TRP A 27 -20.77 -14.00 -25.15
CA TRP A 27 -21.08 -14.31 -23.75
C TRP A 27 -21.24 -13.03 -22.91
N ALA A 28 -20.35 -12.05 -23.08
CA ALA A 28 -20.41 -10.78 -22.35
C ALA A 28 -21.68 -9.99 -22.65
N HIS A 29 -22.14 -9.96 -23.91
CA HIS A 29 -23.40 -9.33 -24.26
C HIS A 29 -24.61 -10.01 -23.62
N LEU A 30 -24.69 -11.35 -23.72
CA LEU A 30 -25.75 -12.13 -23.09
C LEU A 30 -25.81 -11.87 -21.58
N ARG A 31 -24.64 -11.89 -20.93
CA ARG A 31 -24.53 -11.65 -19.49
C ARG A 31 -24.91 -10.22 -19.11
N SER A 32 -24.49 -9.23 -19.88
CA SER A 32 -24.79 -7.82 -19.63
C SER A 32 -26.27 -7.46 -19.81
N ALA A 33 -27.04 -8.26 -20.56
CA ALA A 33 -28.47 -8.08 -20.73
C ALA A 33 -29.30 -8.63 -19.55
N GLU A 34 -28.69 -9.45 -18.69
CA GLU A 34 -29.35 -9.92 -17.48
C GLU A 34 -29.41 -8.80 -16.43
N SER A 35 -30.60 -8.50 -15.93
CA SER A 35 -30.84 -7.45 -14.93
C SER A 35 -30.18 -7.70 -13.56
N ALA A 36 -29.69 -8.92 -13.31
CA ALA A 36 -28.99 -9.30 -12.09
C ALA A 36 -27.47 -9.15 -12.19
N THR A 37 -26.94 -8.78 -13.36
CA THR A 37 -25.49 -8.67 -13.56
C THR A 37 -24.94 -7.42 -12.90
N VAL A 38 -23.87 -7.59 -12.12
CA VAL A 38 -23.17 -6.49 -11.47
C VAL A 38 -22.34 -5.76 -12.50
N GLY A 39 -22.79 -4.57 -12.90
CA GLY A 39 -22.04 -3.62 -13.72
C GLY A 39 -21.69 -4.08 -15.14
N PRO A 40 -20.87 -3.31 -15.86
CA PRO A 40 -20.42 -3.67 -17.19
C PRO A 40 -19.39 -4.82 -17.12
N ILE A 41 -19.57 -5.81 -17.98
CA ILE A 41 -18.64 -6.93 -18.12
C ILE A 41 -17.36 -6.43 -18.81
N GLN A 42 -16.19 -6.81 -18.32
CA GLN A 42 -14.92 -6.50 -18.95
C GLN A 42 -14.29 -7.74 -19.58
N VAL A 43 -14.00 -7.70 -20.88
CA VAL A 43 -13.21 -8.73 -21.57
C VAL A 43 -11.80 -8.20 -21.75
N GLU A 44 -10.79 -8.91 -21.26
CA GLU A 44 -9.39 -8.50 -21.31
C GLU A 44 -8.57 -9.45 -22.18
N ASP A 45 -7.78 -8.88 -23.08
CA ASP A 45 -6.73 -9.56 -23.84
C ASP A 45 -5.37 -8.95 -23.47
N ARG A 46 -4.63 -9.65 -22.62
CA ARG A 46 -3.31 -9.20 -22.16
C ARG A 46 -2.24 -9.23 -23.24
N ALA A 47 -2.36 -10.12 -24.23
CA ALA A 47 -1.36 -10.25 -25.27
C ALA A 47 -1.41 -9.06 -26.24
N GLU A 48 -2.63 -8.60 -26.59
CA GLU A 48 -2.81 -7.39 -27.40
C GLU A 48 -3.02 -6.12 -26.58
N ARG A 49 -3.09 -6.24 -25.25
CA ARG A 49 -3.27 -5.14 -24.29
C ARG A 49 -4.55 -4.36 -24.58
N ARG A 50 -5.66 -5.08 -24.65
CA ARG A 50 -6.98 -4.55 -24.98
C ARG A 50 -7.97 -4.94 -23.91
N THR A 51 -8.90 -4.05 -23.64
CA THR A 51 -10.06 -4.31 -22.81
C THR A 51 -11.30 -3.86 -23.54
N TRP A 52 -12.31 -4.71 -23.55
CA TRP A 52 -13.65 -4.36 -23.98
C TRP A 52 -14.56 -4.24 -22.78
N THR A 53 -15.24 -3.12 -22.64
CA THR A 53 -16.26 -2.90 -21.61
C THR A 53 -17.62 -3.05 -22.28
N VAL A 54 -18.36 -4.08 -21.87
CA VAL A 54 -19.63 -4.49 -22.48
C VAL A 54 -20.77 -4.21 -21.50
N SER A 55 -21.76 -3.48 -21.99
CA SER A 55 -23.05 -3.22 -21.35
C SER A 55 -24.16 -3.65 -22.32
N ALA A 56 -25.41 -3.71 -21.84
CA ALA A 56 -26.55 -4.16 -22.65
C ALA A 56 -26.62 -3.47 -24.03
N ASP A 57 -26.38 -2.15 -24.08
CA ASP A 57 -26.55 -1.34 -25.29
C ASP A 57 -25.24 -0.89 -25.93
N HIS A 58 -24.09 -1.18 -25.32
CA HIS A 58 -22.82 -0.60 -25.74
C HIS A 58 -21.62 -1.51 -25.50
N CYS A 59 -20.69 -1.52 -26.45
CA CYS A 59 -19.40 -2.20 -26.34
C CYS A 59 -18.28 -1.19 -26.61
N ARG A 60 -17.43 -0.94 -25.61
CA ARG A 60 -16.32 0.03 -25.70
C ARG A 60 -14.98 -0.69 -25.73
N LEU A 61 -14.17 -0.44 -26.76
CA LEU A 61 -12.78 -0.88 -26.80
C LEU A 61 -11.85 0.17 -26.17
N THR A 62 -11.02 -0.27 -25.23
CA THR A 62 -9.90 0.47 -24.66
C THR A 62 -8.60 -0.25 -24.99
N VAL A 63 -7.69 0.42 -25.69
CA VAL A 63 -6.35 -0.12 -26.02
C VAL A 63 -5.32 0.51 -25.09
N TRP A 64 -4.53 -0.32 -24.40
CA TRP A 64 -3.52 0.17 -23.49
C TRP A 64 -2.22 0.45 -24.25
N ARG A 65 -1.79 1.71 -24.25
CA ARG A 65 -0.49 2.08 -24.80
C ARG A 65 0.62 1.34 -24.09
N ARG A 66 1.69 0.99 -24.81
CA ARG A 66 2.93 0.48 -24.20
C ARG A 66 3.39 1.44 -23.12
N GLN A 67 3.84 0.88 -22.01
CA GLN A 67 4.25 1.61 -20.81
C GLN A 67 5.22 2.73 -21.23
N VAL A 68 4.78 3.97 -21.08
CA VAL A 68 5.66 5.13 -21.19
C VAL A 68 6.23 5.29 -19.80
N GLU A 69 7.55 5.16 -19.68
CA GLU A 69 8.27 5.43 -18.45
C GLU A 69 8.22 6.95 -18.21
N TYR A 70 7.16 7.43 -17.56
CA TYR A 70 7.18 8.77 -17.00
C TYR A 70 8.05 8.72 -15.75
N GLY A 71 9.29 9.22 -15.87
CA GLY A 71 10.33 9.16 -14.83
C GLY A 71 10.04 10.02 -13.61
N TYR A 72 8.91 9.81 -12.93
CA TYR A 72 8.56 10.55 -11.73
C TYR A 72 7.90 9.64 -10.68
N CYS A 73 8.72 9.20 -9.74
CA CYS A 73 8.50 9.19 -8.28
C CYS A 73 9.80 8.66 -7.64
N LEU A 74 10.92 9.37 -7.83
CA LEU A 74 12.07 9.14 -6.96
C LEU A 74 11.74 9.79 -5.60
N PRO A 75 11.75 9.04 -4.49
CA PRO A 75 11.67 9.66 -3.17
C PRO A 75 12.81 10.68 -3.04
N PRO A 76 12.59 11.84 -2.38
CA PRO A 76 13.65 12.80 -2.18
C PRO A 76 14.82 12.10 -1.47
N SER A 77 16.04 12.27 -2.01
CA SER A 77 17.25 11.76 -1.37
C SER A 77 17.27 12.25 0.07
N PRO A 78 17.45 11.37 1.08
CA PRO A 78 17.49 11.80 2.47
C PRO A 78 18.62 12.83 2.62
N ALA A 79 18.30 13.98 3.20
CA ALA A 79 19.30 15.00 3.50
C ALA A 79 20.39 14.37 4.38
N PRO A 80 21.68 14.70 4.16
CA PRO A 80 22.75 14.21 5.03
C PRO A 80 22.47 14.67 6.46
N VAL A 81 22.16 13.72 7.34
CA VAL A 81 22.01 13.98 8.77
C VAL A 81 23.37 14.45 9.32
N PRO A 82 23.46 15.63 9.97
CA PRO A 82 24.68 16.04 10.61
C PRO A 82 25.03 15.03 11.74
N PRO A 83 26.32 14.75 11.97
CA PRO A 83 26.71 13.86 13.04
C PRO A 83 26.21 14.41 14.38
N SER A 84 25.44 13.60 15.09
CA SER A 84 25.00 13.91 16.45
C SER A 84 26.24 14.06 17.33
N THR A 85 26.54 15.30 17.74
CA THR A 85 27.59 15.58 18.72
C THR A 85 27.02 15.23 20.08
N PHE A 86 27.21 13.98 20.49
CA PHE A 86 26.97 13.59 21.88
C PHE A 86 27.96 14.36 22.76
N VAL A 87 27.45 15.32 23.53
CA VAL A 87 28.22 15.99 24.58
C VAL A 87 28.02 15.19 25.86
N PRO A 88 29.03 14.45 26.36
CA PRO A 88 28.92 13.79 27.65
C PRO A 88 28.79 14.86 28.75
N PRO A 89 27.94 14.65 29.79
CA PRO A 89 27.87 15.56 30.91
C PRO A 89 29.22 15.64 31.62
N SER A 90 29.71 16.86 31.86
CA SER A 90 30.97 17.11 32.55
C SER A 90 30.94 16.51 33.96
N ALA A 91 31.97 15.74 34.30
CA ALA A 91 32.16 15.22 35.65
C ALA A 91 32.24 16.38 36.67
N PRO A 92 31.63 16.25 37.86
CA PRO A 92 31.77 17.25 38.91
C PRO A 92 33.24 17.34 39.39
N PRO A 93 33.73 18.53 39.74
CA PRO A 93 35.13 18.72 40.15
C PRO A 93 35.46 17.95 41.44
N PRO A 94 36.70 17.46 41.59
CA PRO A 94 37.11 16.72 42.77
C PRO A 94 37.30 17.67 43.95
N GLY A 95 36.61 17.39 45.05
CA GLY A 95 36.99 17.86 46.38
C GLY A 95 36.27 19.12 46.86
N THR A 96 35.22 18.90 47.65
CA THR A 96 35.05 19.67 48.89
C THR A 96 34.50 18.72 49.94
N VAL A 97 35.40 17.98 50.60
CA VAL A 97 35.10 17.29 51.85
C VAL A 97 34.79 18.38 52.88
N SER A 98 33.52 18.68 53.10
CA SER A 98 33.11 19.48 54.26
C SER A 98 33.23 18.61 55.52
N PRO A 99 33.89 19.10 56.59
CA PRO A 99 34.08 18.31 57.79
C PRO A 99 32.74 18.01 58.46
N ARG A 100 32.55 16.71 58.71
CA ARG A 100 31.43 16.13 59.44
C ARG A 100 31.26 16.79 60.81
N PRO A 101 30.14 17.46 61.12
CA PRO A 101 29.89 17.92 62.47
C PRO A 101 29.60 16.71 63.36
N ARG A 102 30.53 16.41 64.29
CA ARG A 102 30.26 15.56 65.44
C ARG A 102 29.42 16.37 66.42
N ASN A 103 28.14 16.03 66.58
CA ASN A 103 27.52 16.23 67.88
C ASN A 103 26.61 15.06 68.23
N ARG A 104 26.81 14.56 69.45
CA ARG A 104 26.25 13.34 70.03
C ARG A 104 25.47 13.76 71.26
N LEU A 105 24.14 13.59 71.24
CA LEU A 105 23.27 13.50 72.42
C LEU A 105 21.99 12.77 71.94
N ARG A 106 21.90 11.45 72.13
CA ARG A 106 21.39 10.73 73.31
C ARG A 106 19.85 10.77 73.39
N ARG A 107 19.25 9.65 72.94
CA ARG A 107 17.95 9.02 73.29
C ARG A 107 16.78 9.93 73.68
N GLN A 108 15.62 9.70 73.07
CA GLN A 108 14.55 8.93 73.73
C GLN A 108 13.49 8.40 72.74
N VAL A 109 12.99 7.23 73.07
CA VAL A 109 11.89 6.50 72.43
C VAL A 109 10.59 7.04 73.03
N THR A 110 9.56 7.23 72.21
CA THR A 110 8.17 7.16 72.69
C THR A 110 7.28 6.69 71.57
N ALA A 111 6.56 5.60 71.85
CA ALA A 111 5.49 5.06 71.03
C ALA A 111 4.20 5.84 71.31
N SER A 112 3.33 5.92 70.30
CA SER A 112 1.88 6.04 70.45
C SER A 112 1.25 5.36 69.25
#